data_AF-A0A8T7AEC8-F1
#
_entry.id   AF-A0A8T7AEC8-F1
#
_cell.length_a   1.000
_cell.length_b   1.000
_cell.length_c   1.000
_cell.angle_alpha   90.00
_cell.angle_beta   90.00
_cell.angle_gamma   90.00
#
_symmetry.space_group_name_H-M   'P 1'
#
loop_
_entity.id
_entity.type
_entity.pdbx_description
1 polymer ?
#
loop_
_entity_poly.entity_id
_entity_poly.type
_entity_poly.pdbx_seq_one_letter_code
_entity_poly.pdbx_strand_id
1 'polypeptide(L)'
;MPTTLTNQKASLRCLLDSNIQALGEGSELLALLTAEQYFESCQPVFQSTIGAHFRHVVEHYRCFFTQLDSGVFCYDDRARDQLLEHKIEHAVSSIAELSAKLVDFDPDLFTERFYLRDHQTADQVPTSLHRELLFLQSHTVHHYALIAAMTRLLGEKPMFDFGVAIPTRTYLDQQAQAAREQPRQPDGNRATQIVHNQQTKSANNPRAGHGANGMTKANGASASIADELEPAADIPANLERNRCAR
;
A
#
# COMPACT_ATOMS: atom_id res chain seq x y z
N MET A 1 35.70 23.09 4.22
CA MET A 1 34.73 22.06 4.66
C MET A 1 33.39 22.65 5.15
N PRO A 2 32.66 23.49 4.39
CA PRO A 2 31.26 23.83 4.70
C PRO A 2 30.22 22.96 3.96
N THR A 3 30.61 22.21 2.92
CA THR A 3 29.69 21.55 1.99
C THR A 3 28.91 20.37 2.58
N THR A 4 29.52 19.60 3.49
CA THR A 4 28.92 18.35 4.02
C THR A 4 27.76 18.61 5.00
N LEU A 5 27.90 19.60 5.88
CA LEU A 5 26.86 19.98 6.85
C LEU A 5 25.63 20.57 6.17
N THR A 6 25.84 21.44 5.16
CA THR A 6 24.75 22.00 4.35
C THR A 6 23.98 20.91 3.60
N ASN A 7 24.67 19.91 3.04
CA ASN A 7 24.04 18.79 2.34
C ASN A 7 23.25 17.88 3.29
N GLN A 8 23.73 17.66 4.52
CA GLN A 8 23.00 16.88 5.53
C GLN A 8 21.71 17.58 5.98
N LYS A 9 21.74 18.90 6.18
CA LYS A 9 20.54 19.69 6.49
C LYS A 9 19.51 19.64 5.37
N ALA A 10 19.94 19.85 4.13
CA ALA A 10 19.05 19.77 2.97
C ALA A 10 18.42 18.37 2.83
N SER A 11 19.22 17.31 3.05
CA SER A 11 18.74 15.94 3.01
C SER A 11 17.74 15.61 4.12
N LEU A 12 17.95 16.13 5.33
CA LEU A 12 17.01 15.95 6.44
C LEU A 12 15.69 16.67 6.18
N ARG A 13 15.71 17.87 5.61
CA ARG A 13 14.49 18.57 5.22
C ARG A 13 13.69 17.79 4.16
N CYS A 14 14.37 17.25 3.16
CA CYS A 14 13.74 16.37 2.16
C CYS A 14 13.07 15.15 2.80
N LEU A 15 13.68 14.55 3.83
CA LEU A 15 13.06 13.46 4.58
C LEU A 15 11.82 13.91 5.36
N LEU A 16 11.83 15.08 5.99
CA LEU A 16 10.65 15.63 6.66
C LEU A 16 9.51 15.82 5.66
N ASP A 17 9.78 16.47 4.54
CA ASP A 17 8.80 16.70 3.47
C ASP A 17 8.27 15.36 2.92
N SER A 18 9.13 14.34 2.78
CA SER A 18 8.73 12.99 2.34
C SER A 18 7.81 12.29 3.35
N ASN A 19 8.05 12.43 4.66
CA ASN A 19 7.18 11.87 5.69
C ASN A 19 5.83 12.62 5.73
N ILE A 20 5.84 13.95 5.59
CA ILE A 20 4.61 14.77 5.49
C ILE A 20 3.78 14.35 4.28
N GLN A 21 4.43 14.16 3.12
CA GLN A 21 3.75 13.69 1.92
C GLN A 21 3.13 12.30 2.13
N ALA A 22 3.87 11.36 2.72
CA ALA A 22 3.33 10.03 3.01
C ALA A 22 2.10 10.10 3.93
N LEU A 23 2.16 10.89 5.01
CA LEU A 23 1.00 11.11 5.88
C LEU A 23 -0.19 11.73 5.11
N GLY A 24 0.07 12.67 4.20
CA GLY A 24 -0.94 13.23 3.29
C GLY A 24 -1.61 12.18 2.41
N GLU A 25 -0.81 11.34 1.74
CA GLU A 25 -1.32 10.22 0.91
C GLU A 25 -2.23 9.28 1.72
N GLY A 26 -1.89 9.03 2.99
CA GLY A 26 -2.74 8.26 3.90
C GLY A 26 -4.09 8.93 4.17
N SER A 27 -4.10 10.24 4.39
CA SER A 27 -5.34 10.99 4.62
C SER A 27 -6.26 10.97 3.40
N GLU A 28 -5.69 11.11 2.21
CA GLU A 28 -6.43 11.02 0.93
C GLU A 28 -7.04 9.63 0.74
N LEU A 29 -6.30 8.57 1.07
CA LEU A 29 -6.83 7.21 1.03
C LEU A 29 -8.01 7.02 1.99
N LEU A 30 -7.90 7.50 3.23
CA LEU A 30 -8.96 7.36 4.24
C LEU A 30 -10.26 8.01 3.77
N ALA A 31 -10.22 9.07 2.96
CA ALA A 31 -11.41 9.69 2.39
C ALA A 31 -12.17 8.79 1.39
N LEU A 32 -11.57 7.70 0.91
CA LEU A 32 -12.20 6.74 0.00
C LEU A 32 -12.97 5.63 0.75
N LEU A 33 -12.70 5.43 2.04
CA LEU A 33 -13.16 4.26 2.77
C LEU A 33 -14.45 4.56 3.56
N THR A 34 -15.34 3.58 3.63
CA THR A 34 -16.41 3.57 4.64
C THR A 34 -15.88 3.11 6.00
N ALA A 35 -16.65 3.34 7.07
CA ALA A 35 -16.30 2.88 8.40
C ALA A 35 -16.19 1.34 8.46
N GLU A 36 -17.04 0.63 7.72
CA GLU A 36 -17.04 -0.83 7.61
C GLU A 36 -15.77 -1.30 6.89
N GLN A 37 -15.43 -0.73 5.73
CA GLN A 37 -14.19 -1.07 5.00
C GLN A 37 -12.92 -0.80 5.82
N TYR A 38 -12.95 0.22 6.68
CA TYR A 38 -11.82 0.58 7.54
C TYR A 38 -11.60 -0.45 8.67
N PHE A 39 -12.69 -0.89 9.29
CA PHE A 39 -12.67 -1.71 10.50
C PHE A 39 -12.78 -3.22 10.23
N GLU A 40 -13.38 -3.65 9.13
CA GLU A 40 -13.51 -5.08 8.82
C GLU A 40 -12.21 -5.66 8.26
N SER A 41 -11.90 -6.90 8.65
CA SER A 41 -10.71 -7.60 8.14
C SER A 41 -11.01 -8.28 6.80
N CYS A 42 -10.07 -8.22 5.86
CA CYS A 42 -10.19 -8.84 4.53
C CYS A 42 -9.91 -10.35 4.58
N GLN A 43 -10.70 -11.09 5.36
CA GLN A 43 -10.55 -12.53 5.55
C GLN A 43 -10.89 -13.33 4.29
N PRO A 44 -10.23 -14.47 4.03
CA PRO A 44 -9.14 -15.07 4.82
C PRO A 44 -7.75 -14.49 4.49
N VAL A 45 -7.64 -13.56 3.54
CA VAL A 45 -6.37 -13.09 2.99
C VAL A 45 -5.56 -12.29 4.01
N PHE A 46 -6.23 -11.43 4.77
CA PHE A 46 -5.63 -10.65 5.84
C PHE A 46 -6.37 -10.85 7.15
N GLN A 47 -5.60 -11.05 8.22
CA GLN A 47 -6.11 -11.11 9.59
C GLN A 47 -6.31 -9.72 10.19
N SER A 48 -5.45 -8.77 9.82
CA SER A 48 -5.52 -7.38 10.26
C SER A 48 -6.49 -6.55 9.41
N THR A 49 -7.00 -5.49 10.02
CA THR A 49 -7.87 -4.49 9.39
C THR A 49 -7.02 -3.37 8.78
N ILE A 50 -7.61 -2.56 7.91
CA ILE A 50 -6.96 -1.33 7.42
C ILE A 50 -6.65 -0.40 8.60
N GLY A 51 -7.60 -0.25 9.52
CA GLY A 51 -7.42 0.55 10.73
C GLY A 51 -6.28 0.08 11.63
N ALA A 52 -6.04 -1.22 11.75
CA ALA A 52 -4.92 -1.76 12.52
C ALA A 52 -3.57 -1.32 11.93
N HIS A 53 -3.46 -1.26 10.60
CA HIS A 53 -2.25 -0.77 9.94
C HIS A 53 -2.07 0.74 10.09
N PHE A 54 -3.13 1.53 9.95
CA PHE A 54 -3.07 2.98 10.19
C PHE A 54 -2.69 3.30 11.63
N ARG A 55 -3.31 2.63 12.60
CA ARG A 55 -2.93 2.72 14.01
C ARG A 55 -1.44 2.43 14.18
N HIS A 56 -0.94 1.34 13.60
CA HIS A 56 0.45 0.97 13.72
C HIS A 56 1.41 2.05 13.20
N VAL A 57 1.13 2.65 12.04
CA VAL A 57 1.90 3.76 11.47
C VAL A 57 1.85 4.98 12.38
N VAL A 58 0.66 5.43 12.76
CA VAL A 58 0.47 6.64 13.59
C VAL A 58 1.13 6.49 14.97
N GLU A 59 1.01 5.32 15.61
CA GLU A 59 1.65 5.02 16.88
C GLU A 59 3.19 5.15 16.79
N HIS A 60 3.81 4.78 15.66
CA HIS A 60 5.26 4.92 15.47
C HIS A 60 5.71 6.39 15.40
N TYR A 61 4.99 7.23 14.65
CA TYR A 61 5.28 8.67 14.62
C TYR A 61 5.06 9.32 15.99
N ARG A 62 3.97 8.97 16.69
CA ARG A 62 3.74 9.45 18.05
C ARG A 62 4.88 9.04 18.97
N CYS A 63 5.31 7.78 18.92
CA CYS A 63 6.42 7.25 19.69
C CYS A 63 7.70 8.06 19.44
N PHE A 64 8.05 8.29 18.17
CA PHE A 64 9.19 9.14 17.78
C PHE A 64 9.13 10.50 18.47
N PHE A 65 8.03 11.25 18.32
CA PHE A 65 7.90 12.58 18.93
C PHE A 65 7.96 12.55 20.46
N THR A 66 7.34 11.55 21.11
CA THR A 66 7.34 11.46 22.58
C THR A 66 8.71 11.10 23.17
N GLN A 67 9.61 10.52 22.38
CA GLN A 67 10.91 10.03 22.83
C GLN A 67 12.08 10.95 22.46
N LEU A 68 11.83 12.02 21.69
CA LEU A 68 12.85 12.99 21.26
C LEU A 68 13.68 13.54 22.43
N ASP A 69 13.02 14.03 23.48
CA ASP A 69 13.68 14.66 24.63
C ASP A 69 14.54 13.67 25.43
N SER A 70 14.21 12.38 25.39
CA SER A 70 14.98 11.34 26.08
C SER A 70 16.24 10.92 25.32
N GLY A 71 16.29 11.19 24.01
CA GLY A 71 17.35 10.71 23.12
C GLY A 71 17.33 9.20 22.85
N VAL A 72 16.40 8.43 23.42
CA VAL A 72 16.33 6.97 23.29
C VAL A 72 15.01 6.55 22.67
N PHE A 73 15.07 6.08 21.42
CA PHE A 73 13.92 5.55 20.70
C PHE A 73 13.69 4.07 21.04
N CYS A 74 12.44 3.73 21.30
CA CYS A 74 11.97 2.36 21.43
C CYS A 74 10.54 2.26 20.92
N TYR A 75 10.36 1.81 19.68
CA TYR A 75 9.03 1.72 19.06
C TYR A 75 8.15 0.61 19.66
N ASP A 76 8.73 -0.31 20.45
CA ASP A 76 7.97 -1.27 21.23
C ASP A 76 7.22 -0.61 22.41
N ASP A 77 7.71 0.53 22.90
CA ASP A 77 7.07 1.33 23.96
C ASP A 77 5.91 2.20 23.45
N ARG A 78 5.52 2.06 22.17
CA ARG A 78 4.43 2.86 21.59
C ARG A 78 3.13 2.70 22.36
N ALA A 79 2.54 3.82 22.75
CA ALA A 79 1.23 3.85 23.41
C ALA A 79 0.15 3.32 22.46
N ARG A 80 -0.70 2.42 22.96
CA ARG A 80 -1.75 1.79 22.15
C ARG A 80 -3.03 2.60 22.18
N ASP A 81 -3.42 3.12 21.02
CA ASP A 81 -4.65 3.90 20.88
C ASP A 81 -5.66 3.16 20.00
N GLN A 82 -6.57 2.44 20.64
CA GLN A 82 -7.58 1.63 19.95
C GLN A 82 -8.54 2.48 19.10
N LEU A 83 -8.72 3.76 19.39
CA LEU A 83 -9.60 4.61 18.59
C LEU A 83 -9.05 4.76 17.17
N LEU A 84 -7.73 4.73 16.98
CA LEU A 84 -7.12 4.77 15.65
C LEU A 84 -7.56 3.60 14.78
N GLU A 85 -7.81 2.44 15.37
CA GLU A 85 -8.21 1.24 14.62
C GLU A 85 -9.70 1.23 14.25
N HIS A 86 -10.55 1.92 15.03
CA HIS A 86 -12.00 1.83 14.91
C HIS A 86 -12.68 3.10 14.38
N LYS A 87 -11.98 4.25 14.39
CA LYS A 87 -12.54 5.56 14.03
C LYS A 87 -11.69 6.23 12.98
N ILE A 88 -12.21 6.27 11.76
CA ILE A 88 -11.51 6.86 10.61
C ILE A 88 -11.24 8.35 10.83
N GLU A 89 -12.16 9.05 11.50
CA GLU A 89 -12.03 10.48 11.83
C GLU A 89 -10.91 10.72 12.85
N HIS A 90 -10.72 9.79 13.78
CA HIS A 90 -9.63 9.83 14.75
C HIS A 90 -8.28 9.58 14.07
N ALA A 91 -8.23 8.67 13.08
CA ALA A 91 -7.04 8.46 12.27
C ALA A 91 -6.68 9.71 11.44
N VAL A 92 -7.64 10.30 10.73
CA VAL A 92 -7.45 11.52 9.92
C VAL A 92 -6.95 12.68 10.79
N SER A 93 -7.59 12.94 11.92
CA SER A 93 -7.17 14.02 12.83
C SER A 93 -5.78 13.78 13.43
N SER A 94 -5.46 12.53 13.78
CA SER A 94 -4.13 12.16 14.27
C SER A 94 -3.04 12.33 13.21
N ILE A 95 -3.35 12.01 11.95
CA ILE A 95 -2.42 12.24 10.83
C ILE A 95 -2.19 13.74 10.62
N ALA A 96 -3.25 14.55 10.64
CA ALA A 96 -3.12 16.00 10.53
C ALA A 96 -2.27 16.61 11.65
N GLU A 97 -2.45 16.14 12.89
CA GLU A 97 -1.63 16.53 14.04
C GLU A 97 -0.14 16.20 13.82
N LEU A 98 0.16 14.98 13.36
CA LEU A 98 1.53 14.55 13.09
C LEU A 98 2.17 15.30 11.93
N SER A 99 1.43 15.59 10.87
CA SER A 99 1.89 16.41 9.76
C SER A 99 2.24 17.82 10.22
N ALA A 100 1.42 18.44 11.07
CA ALA A 100 1.72 19.75 11.66
C ALA A 100 2.99 19.71 12.51
N LYS A 101 3.15 18.67 13.35
CA LYS A 101 4.36 18.46 14.14
C LYS A 101 5.61 18.32 13.29
N LEU A 102 5.55 17.63 12.14
CA LEU A 102 6.67 17.51 11.21
C LEU A 102 6.99 18.82 10.49
N VAL A 103 5.98 19.64 10.18
CA VAL A 103 6.18 20.97 9.58
C VAL A 103 6.94 21.88 10.55
N ASP A 104 6.56 21.86 11.83
CA ASP A 104 7.15 22.67 12.90
C ASP A 104 8.43 22.06 13.48
N PHE A 105 8.82 20.86 13.05
CA PHE A 105 9.98 20.16 13.58
C PHE A 105 11.28 20.84 13.14
N ASP A 106 12.00 21.40 14.11
CA ASP A 106 13.35 21.93 13.94
C ASP A 106 14.39 20.90 14.45
N PRO A 107 15.07 20.17 13.55
CA PRO A 107 16.08 19.21 13.95
C PRO A 107 17.34 19.84 14.56
N ASP A 108 17.59 21.14 14.34
CA ASP A 108 18.76 21.82 14.90
C ASP A 108 18.64 22.02 16.42
N LEU A 109 17.44 21.90 16.99
CA LEU A 109 17.21 21.92 18.45
C LEU A 109 17.78 20.68 19.15
N PHE A 110 18.15 19.65 18.40
CA PHE A 110 18.63 18.39 18.94
C PHE A 110 20.11 18.19 18.62
N THR A 111 20.96 18.46 19.61
CA THR A 111 22.42 18.31 19.50
C THR A 111 22.95 17.02 20.13
N GLU A 112 22.07 16.23 20.74
CA GLU A 112 22.44 15.03 21.51
C GLU A 112 22.64 13.79 20.63
N ARG A 113 23.29 12.77 21.21
CA ARG A 113 23.43 11.45 20.57
C ARG A 113 22.15 10.66 20.80
N PHE A 114 21.57 10.19 19.71
CA PHE A 114 20.40 9.33 19.75
C PHE A 114 20.78 7.85 19.83
N TYR A 115 19.94 7.08 20.49
CA TYR A 115 20.04 5.62 20.59
C TYR A 115 18.71 4.97 20.23
N LEU A 116 18.78 3.78 19.64
CA LEU A 116 17.65 2.90 19.38
C LEU A 116 17.79 1.67 20.28
N ARG A 117 16.69 1.21 20.87
CA ARG A 117 16.60 -0.05 21.61
C ARG A 117 15.32 -0.81 21.27
N ASP A 118 15.32 -2.11 21.54
CA ASP A 118 14.16 -2.99 21.46
C ASP A 118 13.91 -3.70 22.80
N HIS A 119 12.80 -4.43 22.89
CA HIS A 119 12.51 -5.27 24.06
C HIS A 119 13.17 -6.66 24.00
N GLN A 120 13.82 -7.02 22.90
CA GLN A 120 14.39 -8.36 22.68
C GLN A 120 15.80 -8.49 23.28
N THR A 121 16.63 -7.49 23.03
CA THR A 121 18.04 -7.42 23.45
C THR A 121 18.24 -6.43 24.58
N ALA A 122 17.39 -5.39 24.65
CA ALA A 122 17.54 -4.23 25.52
C ALA A 122 18.86 -3.44 25.32
N ASP A 123 19.63 -3.76 24.28
CA ASP A 123 20.85 -3.04 23.93
C ASP A 123 20.52 -1.68 23.32
N GLN A 124 21.35 -0.69 23.62
CA GLN A 124 21.27 0.63 22.98
C GLN A 124 22.26 0.72 21.82
N VAL A 125 21.73 0.86 20.61
CA VAL A 125 22.51 1.03 19.39
C VAL A 125 22.48 2.50 18.97
N PRO A 126 23.63 3.13 18.67
CA PRO A 126 23.65 4.50 18.19
C PRO A 126 22.80 4.69 16.93
N THR A 127 21.99 5.75 16.90
CA THR A 127 21.18 6.16 15.74
C THR A 127 21.26 7.68 15.52
N SER A 128 20.46 8.20 14.59
CA SER A 128 20.33 9.62 14.29
C SER A 128 18.92 9.97 13.85
N LEU A 129 18.51 11.23 14.00
CA LEU A 129 17.20 11.71 13.49
C LEU A 129 17.01 11.37 12.02
N HIS A 130 18.06 11.50 11.20
CA HIS A 130 18.02 11.13 9.79
C HIS A 130 17.66 9.66 9.59
N ARG A 131 18.28 8.75 10.37
CA ARG A 131 17.98 7.32 10.29
C ARG A 131 16.57 7.01 10.75
N GLU A 132 16.12 7.61 11.84
CA GLU A 132 14.79 7.38 12.40
C GLU A 132 13.67 7.90 11.49
N LEU A 133 13.82 9.09 10.91
CA LEU A 133 12.87 9.62 9.92
C LEU A 133 12.86 8.78 8.63
N LEU A 134 14.01 8.24 8.21
CA LEU A 134 14.07 7.29 7.09
C LEU A 134 13.38 5.96 7.44
N PHE A 135 13.50 5.49 8.68
CA PHE A 135 12.79 4.31 9.16
C PHE A 135 11.27 4.54 9.14
N LEU A 136 10.79 5.64 9.72
CA LEU A 136 9.37 6.02 9.70
C LEU A 136 8.81 6.07 8.27
N GLN A 137 9.55 6.69 7.35
CA GLN A 137 9.15 6.77 5.94
C GLN A 137 9.02 5.38 5.30
N SER A 138 10.06 4.54 5.43
CA SER A 138 10.08 3.21 4.84
C SER A 138 9.00 2.30 5.45
N HIS A 139 8.82 2.38 6.75
CA HIS A 139 7.81 1.64 7.50
C HIS A 139 6.38 2.07 7.11
N THR A 140 6.16 3.38 6.93
CA THR A 140 4.89 3.92 6.42
C THR A 140 4.57 3.37 5.04
N VAL A 141 5.52 3.46 4.11
CA VAL A 141 5.36 2.94 2.74
C VAL A 141 5.09 1.43 2.74
N HIS A 142 5.78 0.67 3.59
CA HIS A 142 5.54 -0.77 3.73
C HIS A 142 4.08 -1.06 4.13
N HIS A 143 3.57 -0.39 5.15
CA HIS A 143 2.19 -0.56 5.57
C HIS A 143 1.19 -0.05 4.53
N TYR A 144 1.53 1.01 3.81
CA TYR A 144 0.68 1.52 2.74
C TYR A 144 0.61 0.56 1.56
N ALA A 145 1.66 -0.22 1.27
CA ALA A 145 1.58 -1.28 0.28
C ALA A 145 0.57 -2.37 0.67
N LEU A 146 0.54 -2.76 1.95
CA LEU A 146 -0.44 -3.71 2.48
C LEU A 146 -1.86 -3.15 2.43
N ILE A 147 -2.03 -1.90 2.87
CA ILE A 147 -3.31 -1.19 2.81
C ILE A 147 -3.77 -1.07 1.35
N ALA A 148 -2.89 -0.73 0.42
CA ALA A 148 -3.23 -0.64 -1.01
C ALA A 148 -3.74 -1.98 -1.56
N ALA A 149 -3.21 -3.11 -1.09
CA ALA A 149 -3.71 -4.44 -1.46
C ALA A 149 -5.09 -4.70 -0.85
N MET A 150 -5.28 -4.42 0.45
CA MET A 150 -6.56 -4.56 1.14
C MET A 150 -7.66 -3.70 0.49
N THR A 151 -7.39 -2.42 0.27
CA THR A 151 -8.33 -1.48 -0.36
C THR A 151 -8.76 -1.97 -1.75
N ARG A 152 -7.84 -2.51 -2.56
CA ARG A 152 -8.17 -3.10 -3.87
C ARG A 152 -9.02 -4.36 -3.76
N LEU A 153 -8.80 -5.21 -2.74
CA LEU A 153 -9.65 -6.38 -2.49
C LEU A 153 -11.08 -6.00 -2.10
N LEU A 154 -11.26 -4.84 -1.46
CA LEU A 154 -12.57 -4.27 -1.12
C LEU A 154 -13.26 -3.57 -2.30
N GLY A 155 -12.67 -3.58 -3.50
CA GLY A 155 -13.23 -2.99 -4.71
C GLY A 155 -12.87 -1.52 -4.93
N GLU A 156 -12.15 -0.90 -3.99
CA GLU A 156 -11.71 0.48 -4.08
C GLU A 156 -10.44 0.65 -4.93
N LYS A 157 -10.23 1.87 -5.43
CA LYS A 157 -9.10 2.19 -6.32
C LYS A 157 -8.25 3.29 -5.72
N PRO A 158 -7.25 2.94 -4.88
CA PRO A 158 -6.29 3.94 -4.39
C PRO A 158 -5.48 4.49 -5.56
N MET A 159 -4.80 5.62 -5.35
CA MET A 159 -3.85 6.15 -6.34
C MET A 159 -2.87 5.06 -6.77
N PHE A 160 -2.50 5.06 -8.05
CA PHE A 160 -1.72 3.98 -8.65
C PHE A 160 -0.38 3.75 -7.94
N ASP A 161 0.25 4.83 -7.48
CA ASP A 161 1.54 4.84 -6.78
C ASP A 161 1.43 4.84 -5.25
N PHE A 162 0.21 4.74 -4.69
CA PHE A 162 0.01 4.64 -3.25
C PHE A 162 0.69 3.37 -2.69
N GLY A 163 1.51 3.54 -1.65
CA GLY A 163 2.32 2.45 -1.09
C GLY A 163 3.52 2.03 -1.95
N VAL A 164 3.85 2.76 -3.02
CA VAL A 164 5.06 2.52 -3.82
C VAL A 164 6.20 3.37 -3.28
N ALA A 165 7.35 2.75 -3.03
CA ALA A 165 8.53 3.46 -2.53
C ALA A 165 9.09 4.46 -3.56
N ILE A 166 9.64 5.59 -3.07
CA ILE A 166 10.18 6.67 -3.91
C ILE A 166 11.17 6.16 -4.97
N PRO A 167 12.17 5.32 -4.64
CA PRO A 167 13.10 4.82 -5.67
C PRO A 167 12.40 4.03 -6.78
N THR A 168 11.35 3.29 -6.43
CA THR A 168 10.53 2.57 -7.41
C THR A 168 9.72 3.53 -8.28
N ARG A 169 9.11 4.57 -7.70
CA ARG A 169 8.41 5.63 -8.46
C ARG A 169 9.37 6.30 -9.46
N THR A 170 10.55 6.74 -8.97
CA THR A 170 11.59 7.35 -9.82
C THR A 170 12.02 6.44 -10.96
N TYR A 171 12.22 5.15 -10.69
CA TYR A 171 12.60 4.18 -11.72
C TYR A 171 11.50 3.99 -12.78
N LEU A 172 10.22 3.91 -12.36
CA LEU A 172 9.08 3.78 -13.26
C LEU A 172 8.92 5.03 -14.14
N ASP A 173 9.11 6.23 -13.57
CA ASP A 173 9.06 7.49 -14.32
C ASP A 173 10.17 7.58 -15.36
N GLN A 174 11.40 7.20 -15.00
CA GLN A 174 12.53 7.14 -15.93
C GLN A 174 12.27 6.17 -17.08
N GLN A 175 11.70 5.00 -16.80
CA GLN A 175 11.32 4.06 -17.85
C GLN A 175 10.21 4.60 -18.76
N ALA A 176 9.21 5.27 -18.18
CA ALA A 176 8.12 5.87 -18.95
C ALA A 176 8.60 7.02 -19.85
N GLN A 177 9.54 7.85 -19.37
CA GLN A 177 10.19 8.89 -20.16
C GLN A 177 11.00 8.29 -21.32
N ALA A 178 11.86 7.31 -21.03
CA ALA A 178 12.66 6.63 -22.04
C ALA A 178 11.81 5.97 -23.13
N ALA A 179 10.66 5.39 -22.78
CA ALA A 179 9.72 4.81 -23.74
C ALA A 179 9.03 5.86 -24.63
N ARG A 180 8.79 7.08 -24.12
CA ARG A 180 8.18 8.20 -24.89
C ARG A 180 9.17 8.84 -25.86
N GLU A 181 10.46 8.81 -25.53
CA GLU A 181 11.53 9.41 -26.33
C GLU A 181 12.04 8.48 -27.44
N GLN A 182 11.61 7.20 -27.48
CA GLN A 182 11.92 6.31 -28.60
C GLN A 182 11.24 6.79 -29.89
N PRO A 183 11.96 6.93 -31.01
CA PRO A 183 11.36 7.33 -32.29
C PRO A 183 10.28 6.33 -32.69
N ARG A 184 9.07 6.80 -33.02
CA ARG A 184 8.09 5.96 -33.72
C ARG A 184 8.76 5.47 -35.00
N GLN A 185 8.92 4.16 -35.15
CA GLN A 185 9.34 3.59 -36.43
C GLN A 185 8.35 4.08 -37.49
N PRO A 186 8.81 4.64 -38.63
CA PRO A 186 7.91 5.00 -39.70
C PRO A 186 7.20 3.72 -40.16
N ASP A 187 5.88 3.80 -40.27
CA ASP A 187 4.97 2.70 -40.63
C ASP A 187 5.21 2.31 -42.10
N GLY A 188 6.33 1.64 -42.33
CA GLY A 188 6.86 1.27 -43.64
C GLY A 188 6.39 -0.10 -44.07
N ASN A 189 5.09 -0.27 -44.32
CA ASN A 189 4.55 -1.11 -45.41
C ASN A 189 3.03 -1.26 -45.30
N ARG A 190 2.28 -0.35 -45.94
CA ARG A 190 0.87 -0.61 -46.31
C ARG A 190 0.57 -0.36 -47.78
N ALA A 191 1.59 -0.38 -48.64
CA ALA A 191 1.46 -0.05 -50.05
C ALA A 191 2.30 -0.94 -50.98
N THR A 192 2.28 -2.28 -50.80
CA THR A 192 2.70 -3.19 -51.89
C THR A 192 2.16 -4.61 -51.70
N GLN A 193 0.83 -4.78 -51.69
CA GLN A 193 0.22 -6.09 -51.96
C GLN A 193 -1.21 -5.93 -52.53
N ILE A 194 -1.36 -5.06 -53.54
CA ILE A 194 -2.56 -5.00 -54.40
C ILE A 194 -2.13 -4.88 -55.86
N VAL A 195 -1.15 -5.68 -56.33
CA VAL A 195 -0.93 -5.88 -57.77
C VAL A 195 -0.26 -7.26 -57.99
N HIS A 196 -0.96 -8.36 -57.71
CA HIS A 196 -0.60 -9.66 -58.31
C HIS A 196 -1.74 -10.69 -58.33
N ASN A 197 -2.98 -10.25 -58.52
CA ASN A 197 -4.07 -11.19 -58.78
C ASN A 197 -5.09 -10.65 -59.78
N GLN A 198 -4.63 -10.42 -61.02
CA GLN A 198 -5.51 -10.29 -62.19
C GLN A 198 -4.84 -10.93 -63.40
N GLN A 199 -4.96 -12.25 -63.48
CA GLN A 199 -4.93 -13.11 -64.67
C GLN A 199 -5.12 -14.52 -64.11
N THR A 200 -6.35 -15.01 -63.94
CA THR A 200 -7.14 -15.59 -65.03
C THR A 200 -8.64 -15.50 -64.72
N LYS A 201 -9.43 -14.92 -65.64
CA LYS A 201 -10.86 -15.23 -65.76
C LYS A 201 -11.00 -16.19 -66.93
N SER A 202 -11.52 -17.39 -66.69
CA SER A 202 -12.31 -18.09 -67.69
C SER A 202 -13.35 -19.01 -67.05
N ALA A 203 -14.60 -18.69 -67.37
CA ALA A 203 -15.76 -19.57 -67.53
C ALA A 203 -16.50 -20.16 -66.30
N ASN A 204 -17.82 -19.93 -66.38
CA ASN A 204 -18.96 -20.76 -65.95
C ASN A 204 -19.58 -20.59 -64.55
N ASN A 205 -20.68 -19.82 -64.54
CA ASN A 205 -21.95 -20.12 -63.86
C ASN A 205 -22.58 -21.41 -64.48
N PRO A 206 -23.59 -22.14 -63.92
CA PRO A 206 -24.52 -21.72 -62.85
C PRO A 206 -25.02 -22.79 -61.84
N ARG A 207 -25.87 -22.30 -60.91
CA ARG A 207 -27.18 -22.87 -60.46
C ARG A 207 -27.30 -23.53 -59.07
N ALA A 208 -28.11 -22.86 -58.22
CA ALA A 208 -29.29 -23.31 -57.44
C ALA A 208 -29.24 -24.46 -56.39
N GLY A 209 -30.00 -24.23 -55.30
CA GLY A 209 -30.64 -25.27 -54.45
C GLY A 209 -30.36 -25.09 -52.95
N HIS A 210 -31.30 -24.59 -52.13
CA HIS A 210 -32.41 -25.30 -51.44
C HIS A 210 -32.03 -25.97 -50.10
N GLY A 211 -32.88 -25.74 -49.08
CA GLY A 211 -33.05 -26.58 -47.86
C GLY A 211 -32.46 -25.95 -46.58
N ALA A 212 -33.18 -25.48 -45.56
CA ALA A 212 -34.36 -25.92 -44.79
C ALA A 212 -34.01 -26.50 -43.40
N ASN A 213 -34.66 -25.92 -42.39
CA ASN A 213 -35.26 -26.51 -41.18
C ASN A 213 -34.47 -27.02 -39.95
N GLY A 214 -35.09 -26.74 -38.80
CA GLY A 214 -35.00 -27.46 -37.50
C GLY A 214 -34.56 -26.54 -36.36
N MET A 215 -35.40 -25.82 -35.60
CA MET A 215 -36.50 -26.23 -34.70
C MET A 215 -36.06 -27.23 -33.62
N THR A 216 -35.93 -26.80 -32.35
CA THR A 216 -36.70 -27.32 -31.19
C THR A 216 -36.34 -26.62 -29.87
N LYS A 217 -37.37 -26.43 -29.04
CA LYS A 217 -37.42 -25.89 -27.67
C LYS A 217 -37.44 -27.04 -26.65
N ALA A 218 -37.04 -26.78 -25.39
CA ALA A 218 -37.70 -27.17 -24.12
C ALA A 218 -36.76 -26.78 -22.95
N ASN A 219 -37.17 -25.93 -21.98
CA ASN A 219 -37.83 -26.22 -20.68
C ASN A 219 -37.02 -27.22 -19.82
N GLY A 220 -36.75 -27.06 -18.52
CA GLY A 220 -37.28 -26.23 -17.44
C GLY A 220 -37.19 -27.06 -16.13
N ALA A 221 -37.30 -26.40 -14.96
CA ALA A 221 -37.54 -26.94 -13.60
C ALA A 221 -36.36 -27.19 -12.63
N SER A 222 -36.18 -26.20 -11.74
CA SER A 222 -36.11 -26.21 -10.27
C SER A 222 -36.17 -27.52 -9.44
N ALA A 223 -35.38 -27.56 -8.36
CA ALA A 223 -35.76 -28.09 -7.04
C ALA A 223 -34.82 -27.56 -5.92
N SER A 224 -35.42 -27.19 -4.78
CA SER A 224 -34.81 -26.73 -3.52
C SER A 224 -34.94 -27.80 -2.43
N ILE A 225 -33.98 -27.94 -1.49
CA ILE A 225 -34.13 -28.50 -0.11
C ILE A 225 -32.93 -27.94 0.73
N ALA A 226 -33.11 -26.99 1.67
CA ALA A 226 -33.28 -27.14 3.15
C ALA A 226 -32.21 -28.02 3.84
N ASP A 227 -31.28 -27.47 4.63
CA ASP A 227 -31.36 -27.09 6.06
C ASP A 227 -30.92 -28.25 7.00
N GLU A 228 -29.75 -28.12 7.66
CA GLU A 228 -29.46 -28.79 8.94
C GLU A 228 -28.21 -28.18 9.61
N LEU A 229 -28.40 -27.81 10.88
CA LEU A 229 -27.50 -27.11 11.79
C LEU A 229 -26.86 -28.08 12.82
N GLU A 230 -25.64 -27.74 13.26
CA GLU A 230 -24.99 -28.00 14.57
C GLU A 230 -24.41 -29.42 14.88
N PRO A 231 -23.45 -29.58 15.84
CA PRO A 231 -22.83 -28.58 16.73
C PRO A 231 -21.28 -28.59 16.82
N ALA A 232 -20.79 -27.59 17.55
CA ALA A 232 -19.42 -27.33 17.98
C ALA A 232 -18.73 -28.47 18.77
N ALA A 233 -17.40 -28.58 18.60
CA ALA A 233 -16.53 -29.44 19.39
C ALA A 233 -15.48 -28.60 20.16
N ASP A 234 -15.37 -28.93 21.45
CA ASP A 234 -14.52 -28.34 22.49
C ASP A 234 -13.03 -28.23 22.10
N ILE A 235 -12.43 -27.07 22.39
CA ILE A 235 -10.97 -26.90 22.47
C ILE A 235 -10.58 -26.86 23.96
N PRO A 236 -9.83 -27.84 24.48
CA PRO A 236 -9.35 -27.76 25.85
C PRO A 236 -8.18 -26.77 25.98
N ALA A 237 -8.27 -25.95 27.03
CA ALA A 237 -7.22 -25.10 27.53
C ALA A 237 -5.98 -25.91 27.93
N ASN A 238 -4.80 -25.48 27.50
CA ASN A 238 -3.58 -25.79 28.24
C ASN A 238 -2.74 -24.53 28.40
N LEU A 239 -2.73 -24.06 29.65
CA LEU A 239 -2.11 -22.86 30.15
C LEU A 239 -1.21 -23.27 31.31
N GLU A 240 0.04 -23.64 31.05
CA GLU A 240 1.11 -23.68 32.07
C GLU A 240 2.48 -23.42 31.39
N ARG A 241 3.08 -22.25 31.64
CA ARG A 241 4.16 -21.99 32.64
C ARG A 241 5.52 -22.61 32.29
N ASN A 242 6.49 -21.74 31.99
CA ASN A 242 7.89 -21.80 32.45
C ASN A 242 8.57 -20.45 32.13
N ARG A 243 8.58 -19.47 33.03
CA ARG A 243 9.63 -19.19 34.05
C ARG A 243 11.07 -19.13 33.51
N CYS A 244 11.57 -17.91 33.39
CA CYS A 244 12.73 -17.36 34.10
C CYS A 244 13.80 -18.38 34.56
N ALA A 245 14.95 -18.40 33.87
CA ALA A 245 16.26 -18.67 34.47
C ALA A 245 17.39 -18.35 33.47
N ARG A 246 18.29 -17.45 33.92
CA ARG A 246 19.62 -17.06 33.41
C ARG A 246 19.69 -15.97 32.35
#